data_AF-A0A960YCT9-F1
#
_entry.id   AF-A0A960YCT9-F1
#
_cell.length_a   1.000
_cell.length_b   1.000
_cell.length_c   1.000
_cell.angle_alpha   90.00
_cell.angle_beta   90.00
_cell.angle_gamma   90.00
#
_symmetry.space_group_name_H-M   'P 1'
#
loop_
_entity.id
_entity.type
_entity.pdbx_description
1 polymer ?
#
loop_
_entity_poly.entity_id
_entity_poly.type
_entity_poly.pdbx_seq_one_letter_code
_entity_poly.pdbx_strand_id
1 'polypeptide(L)'
;MSEEKSQNFTVSNSGNMTGVNIGSGSQTISGNVSSILNEIKEPEKSDIKTALEELKGSIEKEKELDDTSKTDALEYLKTIAEALKASEANKSTVKMAVNALKGILVALPAAAELAILAQATIPKIMQHFGL
;
A
#
# COMPACT_ATOMS: atom_id res chain seq x y z
N MET A 1 -36.63 -22.44 6.37
CA MET A 1 -35.30 -22.41 5.73
C MET A 1 -35.28 -21.16 4.88
N SER A 2 -34.53 -20.14 5.31
CA SER A 2 -34.36 -18.91 4.53
C SER A 2 -32.87 -18.76 4.26
N GLU A 3 -32.50 -18.90 3.00
CA GLU A 3 -31.19 -18.58 2.47
C GLU A 3 -31.09 -17.05 2.37
N GLU A 4 -30.28 -16.40 3.21
CA GLU A 4 -29.82 -15.04 2.91
C GLU A 4 -28.52 -15.13 2.11
N LYS A 5 -28.66 -14.93 0.80
CA LYS A 5 -27.54 -14.76 -0.13
C LYS A 5 -27.25 -13.28 -0.33
N SER A 6 -25.96 -13.00 -0.43
CA SER A 6 -25.33 -11.82 -1.06
C SER A 6 -25.25 -10.54 -0.23
N GLN A 7 -24.15 -10.41 0.51
CA GLN A 7 -23.57 -9.09 0.79
C GLN A 7 -23.00 -8.53 -0.51
N ASN A 8 -23.75 -7.62 -1.12
CA ASN A 8 -23.34 -6.86 -2.29
C ASN A 8 -22.37 -5.75 -1.85
N PHE A 9 -21.06 -5.99 -1.96
CA PHE A 9 -20.05 -4.96 -1.73
C PHE A 9 -19.98 -4.04 -2.95
N THR A 10 -20.75 -2.95 -2.92
CA THR A 10 -20.66 -1.89 -3.92
C THR A 10 -19.52 -0.94 -3.52
N VAL A 11 -18.33 -1.11 -4.12
CA VAL A 11 -17.30 -0.06 -4.10
C VAL A 11 -17.61 0.94 -5.19
N SER A 12 -18.30 2.02 -4.82
CA SER A 12 -18.37 3.21 -5.66
C SER A 12 -17.06 3.98 -5.51
N ASN A 13 -16.06 3.67 -6.34
CA ASN A 13 -14.85 4.47 -6.47
C ASN A 13 -15.11 5.60 -7.47
N SER A 14 -15.77 6.69 -7.03
CA SER A 14 -15.79 7.95 -7.79
C SER A 14 -14.56 8.76 -7.42
N GLY A 15 -13.72 9.04 -8.42
CA GLY A 15 -12.49 9.79 -8.25
C GLY A 15 -12.70 11.18 -7.63
N ASN A 16 -11.81 11.50 -6.70
CA ASN A 16 -11.13 12.78 -6.60
C ASN A 16 -9.93 12.62 -5.66
N MET A 17 -8.73 12.52 -6.24
CA MET A 17 -7.47 12.76 -5.56
C MET A 17 -7.42 14.26 -5.20
N THR A 18 -7.63 14.59 -3.93
CA THR A 18 -6.93 15.64 -3.16
C THR A 18 -7.64 15.75 -1.82
N GLY A 19 -7.03 15.19 -0.78
CA GLY A 19 -7.58 15.15 0.57
C GLY A 19 -7.24 13.82 1.19
N VAL A 20 -6.19 13.82 2.02
CA VAL A 20 -5.89 12.74 2.97
C VAL A 20 -7.24 12.29 3.55
N ASN A 21 -7.58 11.01 3.39
CA ASN A 21 -8.85 10.49 3.86
C ASN A 21 -8.71 10.23 5.36
N ILE A 22 -8.65 11.32 6.14
CA ILE A 22 -8.57 11.35 7.61
C ILE A 22 -9.92 10.87 8.19
N GLY A 23 -10.24 9.59 7.98
CA GLY A 23 -11.51 9.00 8.41
C GLY A 23 -11.70 7.54 8.03
N SER A 24 -10.89 6.99 7.10
CA SER A 24 -10.89 5.55 6.85
C SER A 24 -9.86 4.88 7.75
N GLY A 25 -10.30 3.98 8.63
CA GLY A 25 -9.38 3.21 9.47
C GLY A 25 -8.44 2.34 8.63
N SER A 26 -7.30 1.97 9.22
CA SER A 26 -6.24 1.16 8.58
C SER A 26 -6.77 -0.10 7.87
N GLN A 27 -7.82 -0.75 8.41
CA GLN A 27 -8.46 -1.92 7.78
C GLN A 27 -9.12 -1.60 6.43
N THR A 28 -9.84 -0.48 6.32
CA THR A 28 -10.48 -0.07 5.06
C THR A 28 -9.42 0.25 4.01
N ILE A 29 -8.37 0.98 4.40
CA ILE A 29 -7.28 1.34 3.48
C ILE A 29 -6.52 0.08 3.02
N SER A 30 -6.23 -0.83 3.94
CA SER A 30 -5.67 -2.14 3.63
C SER A 30 -6.50 -2.89 2.58
N GLY A 31 -7.82 -2.97 2.76
CA GLY A 31 -8.72 -3.61 1.78
C GLY A 31 -8.66 -2.96 0.38
N ASN A 32 -8.51 -1.64 0.33
CA ASN A 32 -8.34 -0.90 -0.94
C ASN A 32 -7.00 -1.23 -1.60
N VAL A 33 -5.92 -1.29 -0.83
CA VAL A 33 -4.59 -1.70 -1.35
C VAL A 33 -4.65 -3.11 -1.93
N SER A 34 -5.25 -4.07 -1.22
CA SER A 34 -5.44 -5.44 -1.74
C SER A 34 -6.23 -5.44 -3.06
N SER A 35 -7.29 -4.65 -3.13
CA SER A 35 -8.14 -4.57 -4.33
C SER A 35 -7.35 -4.07 -5.54
N ILE A 36 -6.55 -3.01 -5.37
CA ILE A 36 -5.70 -2.45 -6.44
C ILE A 36 -4.64 -3.47 -6.88
N LEU A 37 -3.94 -4.11 -5.93
CA LEU A 37 -2.91 -5.09 -6.25
C LEU A 37 -3.49 -6.31 -6.99
N ASN A 38 -4.73 -6.71 -6.66
CA ASN A 38 -5.42 -7.81 -7.35
C ASN A 38 -5.77 -7.50 -8.80
N GLU A 39 -5.89 -6.23 -9.17
CA GLU A 39 -6.18 -5.79 -10.55
C GLU A 39 -4.94 -5.79 -11.44
N ILE A 40 -3.74 -5.85 -10.88
CA ILE A 40 -2.48 -5.96 -11.62
C ILE A 40 -2.32 -7.40 -12.12
N LYS A 41 -2.36 -7.58 -13.43
CA LYS A 41 -2.29 -8.89 -14.13
C LYS A 41 -1.01 -9.08 -14.93
N GLU A 42 -0.28 -7.99 -15.14
CA GLU A 42 0.97 -7.90 -15.88
C GLU A 42 2.07 -8.75 -15.23
N PRO A 43 2.55 -9.81 -15.89
CA PRO A 43 3.58 -10.70 -15.33
C PRO A 43 4.87 -9.95 -14.97
N GLU A 44 5.24 -8.93 -15.73
CA GLU A 44 6.44 -8.10 -15.49
C GLU A 44 6.34 -7.23 -14.22
N LYS A 45 5.14 -7.06 -13.67
CA LYS A 45 4.88 -6.32 -12.43
C LYS A 45 4.73 -7.24 -11.22
N SER A 46 4.77 -8.57 -11.41
CA SER A 46 4.50 -9.57 -10.37
C SER A 46 5.42 -9.45 -9.16
N ASP A 47 6.73 -9.32 -9.37
CA ASP A 47 7.70 -9.18 -8.28
C ASP A 47 7.42 -7.95 -7.41
N ILE A 48 7.06 -6.82 -8.02
CA ILE A 48 6.77 -5.58 -7.28
C ILE A 48 5.42 -5.67 -6.59
N LYS A 49 4.43 -6.29 -7.23
CA LYS A 49 3.15 -6.59 -6.60
C LYS A 49 3.36 -7.43 -5.32
N THR A 50 4.13 -8.51 -5.40
CA THR A 50 4.41 -9.36 -4.23
C THR A 50 5.12 -8.59 -3.13
N ALA A 51 6.11 -7.75 -3.47
CA ALA A 51 6.78 -6.89 -2.48
C ALA A 51 5.80 -5.92 -1.77
N LEU A 52 4.84 -5.36 -2.50
CA LEU A 52 3.80 -4.49 -1.92
C LEU A 52 2.81 -5.27 -1.04
N GLU A 53 2.45 -6.51 -1.40
CA GLU A 53 1.62 -7.39 -0.57
C GLU A 53 2.30 -7.76 0.74
N GLU A 54 3.60 -8.08 0.70
CA GLU A 54 4.41 -8.38 1.88
C GLU A 54 4.53 -7.16 2.80
N LEU A 55 4.84 -5.98 2.24
CA LEU A 55 4.91 -4.73 3.01
C LEU A 55 3.59 -4.41 3.69
N LYS A 56 2.47 -4.52 2.95
CA LYS A 56 1.12 -4.33 3.49
C LYS A 56 0.87 -5.25 4.70
N GLY A 57 1.08 -6.55 4.52
CA GLY A 57 0.83 -7.53 5.58
C GLY A 57 1.73 -7.33 6.80
N SER A 58 2.96 -6.84 6.60
CA SER A 58 3.87 -6.51 7.69
C SER A 58 3.46 -5.23 8.43
N ILE A 59 3.03 -4.18 7.72
CA ILE A 59 2.48 -2.94 8.32
C ILE A 59 1.26 -3.23 9.20
N GLU A 60 0.35 -4.10 8.74
CA GLU A 60 -0.84 -4.47 9.52
C GLU A 60 -0.49 -5.12 10.87
N LYS A 61 0.54 -5.96 10.87
CA LYS A 61 0.97 -6.76 12.02
C LYS A 61 1.97 -6.04 12.93
N GLU A 62 2.60 -4.98 12.44
CA GLU A 62 3.60 -4.23 13.19
C GLU A 62 2.98 -3.63 14.46
N LYS A 63 3.55 -3.92 15.63
CA LYS A 63 3.00 -3.50 16.91
C LYS A 63 3.57 -2.16 17.37
N GLU A 64 4.73 -1.80 16.84
CA GLU A 64 5.41 -0.54 17.15
C GLU A 64 4.86 0.65 16.34
N LEU A 65 4.01 0.40 15.34
CA LEU A 65 3.25 1.45 14.66
C LEU A 65 1.89 1.64 15.35
N ASP A 66 1.60 2.89 15.72
CA ASP A 66 0.25 3.28 16.11
C ASP A 66 -0.73 3.27 14.92
N ASP A 67 -2.03 3.36 15.21
CA ASP A 67 -3.07 3.27 14.18
C ASP A 67 -2.97 4.37 13.13
N THR A 68 -2.54 5.57 13.51
CA THR A 68 -2.32 6.69 12.58
C THR A 68 -1.16 6.38 11.64
N SER A 69 -0.01 5.97 12.16
CA SER A 69 1.17 5.62 11.36
C SER A 69 0.92 4.43 10.44
N LYS A 70 0.13 3.44 10.89
CA LYS A 70 -0.33 2.34 10.02
C LYS A 70 -1.22 2.84 8.89
N THR A 71 -2.16 3.71 9.21
CA THR A 71 -3.08 4.30 8.23
C THR A 71 -2.30 5.06 7.17
N ASP A 72 -1.39 5.95 7.58
CA ASP A 72 -0.55 6.73 6.68
C ASP A 72 0.38 5.84 5.83
N ALA A 73 1.01 4.83 6.45
CA ALA A 73 1.86 3.88 5.73
C ALA A 73 1.08 3.13 4.64
N LEU A 74 -0.16 2.71 4.95
CA LEU A 74 -1.04 2.05 3.98
C LEU A 74 -1.53 3.01 2.89
N GLU A 75 -1.75 4.29 3.18
CA GLU A 75 -2.07 5.31 2.17
C GLU A 75 -0.91 5.48 1.17
N TYR A 76 0.32 5.59 1.66
CA TYR A 76 1.48 5.68 0.77
C TYR A 76 1.68 4.41 -0.04
N LEU A 77 1.45 3.24 0.56
CA LEU A 77 1.51 1.97 -0.16
C LEU A 77 0.42 1.88 -1.23
N LYS A 78 -0.78 2.41 -0.97
CA LYS A 78 -1.86 2.54 -1.94
C LYS A 78 -1.43 3.40 -3.13
N THR A 79 -0.82 4.56 -2.88
CA THR A 79 -0.31 5.44 -3.94
C THR A 79 0.73 4.73 -4.83
N ILE A 80 1.62 3.93 -4.24
CA ILE A 80 2.61 3.14 -5.00
C ILE A 80 1.90 2.05 -5.83
N ALA A 81 0.91 1.37 -5.26
CA ALA A 81 0.12 0.35 -5.97
C ALA A 81 -0.69 0.93 -7.13
N GLU A 82 -1.29 2.11 -6.96
CA GLU A 82 -1.99 2.84 -8.02
C GLU A 82 -1.03 3.21 -9.16
N ALA A 83 0.19 3.65 -8.82
CA ALA A 83 1.22 3.94 -9.81
C ALA A 83 1.72 2.68 -10.54
N LEU A 84 1.81 1.54 -9.84
CA LEU A 84 2.18 0.25 -10.46
C LEU A 84 1.12 -0.21 -11.46
N LYS A 85 -0.16 -0.01 -11.13
CA LYS A 85 -1.29 -0.33 -12.02
C LYS A 85 -1.35 0.59 -13.25
N ALA A 86 -0.92 1.84 -13.14
CA ALA A 86 -0.99 2.80 -14.24
C ALA A 86 -0.17 2.36 -15.47
N SER A 87 -0.61 2.77 -16.66
CA SER A 87 0.15 2.61 -17.90
C SER A 87 1.40 3.50 -17.91
N GLU A 88 1.32 4.66 -17.27
CA GLU A 88 2.43 5.58 -17.05
C GLU A 88 2.38 6.09 -15.62
N ALA A 89 3.46 5.85 -14.87
CA ALA A 89 3.55 6.23 -13.47
C ALA A 89 4.07 7.67 -13.31
N ASN A 90 3.43 8.47 -12.44
CA ASN A 90 4.00 9.74 -11.99
C ASN A 90 5.15 9.47 -11.01
N LYS A 91 6.38 9.47 -11.53
CA LYS A 91 7.60 9.18 -10.75
C LYS A 91 7.80 10.10 -9.55
N SER A 92 7.35 11.36 -9.63
CA SER A 92 7.43 12.31 -8.50
C SER A 92 6.52 11.87 -7.36
N THR A 93 5.29 11.49 -7.67
CA THR A 93 4.33 10.96 -6.70
C THR A 93 4.84 9.66 -6.06
N VAL A 94 5.40 8.75 -6.85
CA VAL A 94 6.01 7.51 -6.32
C VAL A 94 7.16 7.84 -5.36
N LYS A 95 8.08 8.72 -5.77
CA LYS A 95 9.22 9.13 -4.93
C LYS A 95 8.76 9.75 -3.62
N MET A 96 7.73 10.60 -3.67
CA MET A 96 7.12 11.20 -2.48
C MET A 96 6.56 10.12 -1.55
N ALA A 97 5.73 9.20 -2.07
CA ALA A 97 5.12 8.13 -1.28
C ALA A 97 6.17 7.20 -0.66
N VAL A 98 7.21 6.83 -1.43
CA VAL A 98 8.32 6.02 -0.93
C VAL A 98 9.08 6.75 0.19
N ASN A 99 9.36 8.04 0.03
CA ASN A 99 10.08 8.80 1.05
C ASN A 99 9.24 8.98 2.33
N ALA A 100 7.94 9.21 2.20
CA ALA A 100 7.04 9.32 3.34
C ALA A 100 6.91 7.98 4.07
N LEU A 101 6.78 6.87 3.34
CA LEU A 101 6.83 5.52 3.92
C LEU A 101 8.14 5.29 4.67
N LYS A 102 9.30 5.60 4.07
CA LYS A 102 10.60 5.53 4.77
C LYS A 102 10.63 6.36 6.06
N GLY A 103 10.03 7.55 6.03
CA GLY A 103 9.92 8.44 7.18
C GLY A 103 9.11 7.85 8.34
N ILE A 104 8.09 7.05 8.05
CA ILE A 104 7.35 6.30 9.08
C ILE A 104 8.22 5.15 9.61
N LEU A 105 8.84 4.40 8.69
CA LEU A 105 9.59 3.20 9.04
C LEU A 105 10.91 3.46 9.79
N VAL A 106 11.47 4.67 9.69
CA VAL A 106 12.69 5.05 10.44
C VAL A 106 12.46 5.16 11.95
N ALA A 107 11.20 5.33 12.38
CA ALA A 107 10.83 5.33 13.79
C ALA A 107 10.85 3.92 14.40
N LEU A 108 10.91 2.87 13.57
CA LEU A 108 10.95 1.48 14.02
C LEU A 108 12.35 1.08 14.47
N PRO A 109 12.48 0.14 15.43
CA PRO A 109 13.73 -0.53 15.69
C PRO A 109 14.28 -1.17 14.41
N ALA A 110 15.59 -1.05 14.16
CA ALA A 110 16.21 -1.63 12.96
C ALA A 110 16.05 -3.16 12.85
N ALA A 111 15.82 -3.84 13.98
CA ALA A 111 15.56 -5.28 14.06
C ALA A 111 14.08 -5.66 13.86
N ALA A 112 13.17 -4.69 13.72
CA ALA A 112 11.77 -4.98 13.43
C ALA A 112 11.64 -5.66 12.06
N GLU A 113 10.77 -6.67 11.96
CA GLU A 113 10.56 -7.43 10.71
C GLU A 113 10.18 -6.51 9.56
N LEU A 114 9.31 -5.51 9.82
CA LEU A 114 8.90 -4.53 8.83
C LEU A 114 10.08 -3.67 8.36
N ALA A 115 10.95 -3.23 9.26
CA ALA A 115 12.13 -2.44 8.92
C ALA A 115 13.11 -3.24 8.04
N ILE A 116 13.31 -4.53 8.33
CA ILE A 116 14.15 -5.43 7.53
C ILE A 116 13.54 -5.65 6.15
N LEU A 117 12.25 -5.98 6.09
CA LEU A 117 11.53 -6.19 4.85
C LEU A 117 11.57 -4.94 3.96
N ALA A 118 11.36 -3.77 4.54
CA ALA A 118 11.41 -2.48 3.83
C ALA A 118 12.79 -2.18 3.25
N GLN A 119 13.87 -2.48 3.97
CA GLN A 119 15.23 -2.31 3.46
C GLN A 119 15.50 -3.17 2.21
N ALA A 120 14.88 -4.35 2.12
CA ALA A 120 15.02 -5.23 0.97
C ALA A 120 14.07 -4.89 -0.20
N THR A 121 12.87 -4.40 0.09
CA THR A 121 11.81 -4.22 -0.92
C THR A 121 11.78 -2.81 -1.51
N ILE A 122 12.03 -1.77 -0.70
CA ILE A 122 11.97 -0.38 -1.18
C ILE A 122 12.96 -0.10 -2.33
N PRO A 123 14.23 -0.57 -2.29
CA PRO A 123 15.13 -0.40 -3.42
C PRO A 123 14.60 -1.02 -4.72
N LYS A 124 13.96 -2.19 -4.65
CA LYS A 124 13.35 -2.86 -5.81
C LYS A 124 12.19 -2.06 -6.39
N ILE A 125 11.34 -1.50 -5.52
CA ILE A 125 10.24 -0.61 -5.89
C ILE A 125 10.80 0.62 -6.61
N MET A 126 11.81 1.29 -6.04
CA MET A 126 12.44 2.46 -6.67
C MET A 126 13.03 2.12 -8.03
N GLN A 127 13.76 1.01 -8.14
CA GLN A 127 14.35 0.55 -9.39
C GLN A 127 13.29 0.30 -10.47
N HIS A 128 12.16 -0.32 -10.13
CA HIS A 128 11.07 -0.57 -11.08
C HIS A 128 10.54 0.73 -11.71
N PHE A 129 10.38 1.79 -10.90
CA PHE A 129 9.94 3.09 -11.40
C PHE A 129 11.08 3.94 -11.99
N GLY A 130 12.32 3.44 -11.99
CA GLY A 130 13.53 4.13 -12.45
C GLY A 130 13.84 5.38 -11.62
N LEU A 131 13.86 5.21 -10.29
CA LEU A 131 14.15 6.23 -9.27
C LEU A 131 15.47 6.00 -8.54
#